data_AF-A0A350D6E7-F1
#
_entry.id   AF-A0A350D6E7-F1
#
_cell.length_a   1.000
_cell.length_b   1.000
_cell.length_c   1.000
_cell.angle_alpha   90.00
_cell.angle_beta   90.00
_cell.angle_gamma   90.00
#
_symmetry.space_group_name_H-M   'P 1'
#
loop_
_entity.id
_entity.type
_entity.pdbx_description
1 polymer ?
#
loop_
_entity_poly.entity_id
_entity_poly.type
_entity_poly.pdbx_seq_one_letter_code
_entity_poly.pdbx_strand_id
1 'polypeptide(L)'
;MTMIDDKTLADHNLTRDEYDFIVKLIGREPNLTELGIFSVMWSEHCGYKSSKVYLKKFPTKGKYLIQGPGENAGVMDIGDGLAVVFKIESHNHPSYLEPYQGAATGVGGILRDIFTMGARPVAVLDSLRFGPLDKPKNRSVAEGVVSGISGYGNAFGVPTVGGEVYFHDCYSQNPLVNVCCVGLAEKDRIFL
;
A
#
# COMPACT_ATOMS: atom_id res chain seq x y z
N MET A 1 -16.11 32.85 8.05
CA MET A 1 -15.44 31.65 7.50
C MET A 1 -14.19 32.13 6.80
N THR A 2 -13.04 31.54 7.11
CA THR A 2 -11.80 31.81 6.39
C THR A 2 -12.01 31.38 4.94
N MET A 3 -11.91 32.29 3.98
CA MET A 3 -11.97 31.91 2.56
C MET A 3 -10.79 31.01 2.24
N ILE A 4 -11.02 29.97 1.44
CA ILE A 4 -9.96 29.08 0.96
C ILE A 4 -9.16 29.85 -0.10
N ASP A 5 -7.96 30.31 0.28
CA ASP A 5 -7.05 31.04 -0.59
C ASP A 5 -6.08 30.10 -1.33
N ASP A 6 -5.35 30.64 -2.31
CA ASP A 6 -4.43 29.85 -3.14
C ASP A 6 -3.29 29.22 -2.31
N LYS A 7 -2.92 29.86 -1.19
CA LYS A 7 -1.95 29.30 -0.24
C LYS A 7 -2.52 28.04 0.42
N THR A 8 -3.76 28.11 0.92
CA THR A 8 -4.43 26.96 1.55
C THR A 8 -4.58 25.81 0.56
N LEU A 9 -4.88 26.09 -0.71
CA LEU A 9 -4.93 25.07 -1.77
C LEU A 9 -3.56 24.42 -2.02
N ALA A 10 -2.50 25.23 -2.10
CA ALA A 10 -1.14 24.73 -2.26
C ALA A 10 -0.69 23.86 -1.08
N ASP A 11 -0.98 24.27 0.15
CA ASP A 11 -0.69 23.48 1.37
C ASP A 11 -1.43 22.13 1.37
N HIS A 12 -2.57 22.04 0.69
CA HIS A 12 -3.35 20.82 0.51
C HIS A 12 -3.02 20.05 -0.78
N ASN A 13 -2.02 20.48 -1.56
CA ASN A 13 -1.69 19.91 -2.87
C ASN A 13 -2.90 19.79 -3.82
N LEU A 14 -3.83 20.75 -3.74
CA LEU A 14 -4.99 20.82 -4.62
C LEU A 14 -4.77 21.92 -5.66
N THR A 15 -5.01 21.57 -6.91
CA THR A 15 -5.07 22.55 -8.00
C THR A 15 -6.36 23.37 -7.93
N ARG A 16 -6.36 24.53 -8.59
CA ARG A 16 -7.58 25.36 -8.67
C ARG A 16 -8.73 24.63 -9.36
N ASP A 17 -8.44 23.88 -10.41
CA ASP A 17 -9.43 23.07 -11.13
C ASP A 17 -10.04 21.97 -10.23
N GLU A 18 -9.23 21.31 -9.40
CA GLU A 18 -9.72 20.33 -8.42
C GLU A 18 -10.60 21.01 -7.37
N TYR A 19 -10.23 22.19 -6.87
CA TYR A 19 -11.05 22.97 -5.94
C TYR A 19 -12.39 23.38 -6.55
N ASP A 20 -12.38 23.95 -7.75
CA ASP A 20 -13.62 24.37 -8.43
C ASP A 20 -14.54 23.16 -8.69
N PHE A 21 -13.94 21.99 -8.98
CA PHE A 21 -14.70 20.75 -9.10
C PHE A 21 -15.26 20.26 -7.75
N ILE A 22 -14.54 20.40 -6.64
CA ILE A 22 -15.03 20.13 -5.28
C ILE A 22 -16.24 21.02 -4.97
N VAL A 23 -16.12 22.34 -5.19
CA VAL A 23 -17.21 23.31 -4.97
C VAL A 23 -18.45 22.93 -5.77
N LYS A 24 -18.26 22.55 -7.04
CA LYS A 24 -19.34 22.07 -7.91
C LYS A 24 -19.98 20.78 -7.39
N LEU A 25 -19.18 19.84 -6.89
CA LEU A 25 -19.64 18.54 -6.40
C LEU A 25 -20.51 18.68 -5.15
N ILE A 26 -20.12 19.55 -4.21
CA ILE A 26 -20.83 19.73 -2.93
C ILE A 26 -21.85 20.89 -2.95
N GLY A 27 -21.83 21.73 -3.98
CA GLY A 27 -22.76 22.84 -4.19
C GLY A 27 -22.49 24.09 -3.33
N ARG A 28 -21.34 24.17 -2.66
CA ARG A 28 -20.88 25.31 -1.84
C ARG A 28 -19.36 25.24 -1.65
N GLU A 29 -18.77 26.25 -1.00
CA GLU A 29 -17.38 26.15 -0.58
C GLU A 29 -17.19 25.09 0.53
N PRO A 30 -16.14 24.25 0.45
CA PRO A 30 -15.81 23.31 1.51
C PRO A 30 -15.25 24.07 2.72
N ASN A 31 -15.54 23.59 3.92
CA ASN A 31 -14.78 24.00 5.10
C ASN A 31 -13.39 23.33 5.09
N LEU A 32 -12.50 23.76 5.99
CA LEU A 32 -11.13 23.25 6.02
C LEU A 32 -11.04 21.72 6.24
N THR A 33 -11.94 21.16 7.05
CA THR A 33 -12.01 19.71 7.28
C THR A 33 -12.41 18.96 6.00
N GLU A 34 -13.44 19.44 5.30
CA GLU A 34 -13.89 18.87 4.04
C GLU A 34 -12.79 18.95 2.97
N LEU A 35 -12.11 20.10 2.88
CA LEU A 35 -10.98 20.30 1.97
C LEU A 35 -9.84 19.31 2.27
N GLY A 36 -9.52 19.10 3.55
CA GLY A 36 -8.54 18.11 4.00
C GLY A 36 -8.89 16.69 3.59
N ILE A 37 -10.17 16.31 3.70
CA ILE A 37 -10.66 15.00 3.25
C ILE A 37 -10.47 14.85 1.74
N PHE A 38 -10.88 15.85 0.94
CA PHE A 38 -10.68 15.80 -0.51
C PHE A 38 -9.21 15.72 -0.90
N SER A 39 -8.35 16.52 -0.26
CA SER A 39 -6.91 16.54 -0.48
C SER A 39 -6.28 15.14 -0.36
N VAL A 40 -6.59 14.43 0.72
CA VAL A 40 -6.05 13.07 0.93
C VAL A 40 -6.69 12.07 -0.04
N MET A 41 -8.02 12.09 -0.18
CA MET A 41 -8.74 11.11 -1.00
C MET A 41 -8.44 11.24 -2.49
N TRP A 42 -8.11 12.44 -2.97
CA TRP A 42 -7.75 12.70 -4.38
C TRP A 42 -6.24 12.78 -4.62
N SER A 43 -5.42 12.46 -3.62
CA SER A 43 -3.98 12.28 -3.80
C SER A 43 -3.68 11.14 -4.80
N GLU A 44 -2.48 11.11 -5.40
CA GLU A 44 -2.10 10.01 -6.29
C GLU A 44 -2.10 8.65 -5.57
N HIS A 45 -1.72 8.65 -4.29
CA HIS A 45 -1.68 7.46 -3.44
C HIS A 45 -3.06 6.80 -3.27
N CYS A 46 -4.12 7.60 -3.11
CA CYS A 46 -5.49 7.10 -2.94
C CYS A 46 -6.26 6.99 -4.25
N GLY A 47 -6.11 7.98 -5.14
CA GLY A 47 -6.90 8.11 -6.36
C GLY A 47 -6.35 7.38 -7.57
N TYR A 48 -5.05 7.03 -7.57
CA TYR A 48 -4.36 6.41 -8.72
C TYR A 48 -4.60 7.20 -10.02
N LYS A 49 -4.61 8.54 -9.95
CA LYS A 49 -5.09 9.41 -11.03
C LYS A 49 -4.33 9.18 -12.33
N SER A 50 -3.01 9.03 -12.23
CA SER A 50 -2.14 8.79 -13.38
C SER A 50 -2.11 7.33 -13.84
N SER A 51 -2.21 6.39 -12.90
CA SER A 51 -1.96 4.96 -13.16
C SER A 51 -3.21 4.18 -13.55
N LYS A 52 -4.39 4.57 -13.04
CA LYS A 52 -5.68 3.87 -13.26
C LYS A 52 -6.02 3.68 -14.74
N VAL A 53 -5.65 4.63 -15.61
CA VAL A 53 -5.91 4.53 -17.07
C VAL A 53 -5.12 3.39 -17.72
N TYR A 54 -3.95 3.07 -17.18
CA TYR A 54 -3.10 1.97 -17.68
C TYR A 54 -3.49 0.64 -17.03
N LEU A 55 -3.75 0.63 -15.72
CA LEU A 55 -4.11 -0.58 -14.97
C LEU A 55 -5.40 -1.25 -15.50
N LYS A 56 -6.35 -0.46 -16.02
CA LYS A 56 -7.57 -0.96 -16.66
C LYS A 56 -7.33 -1.85 -17.89
N LYS A 57 -6.13 -1.83 -18.47
CA LYS A 57 -5.77 -2.65 -19.64
C LYS A 57 -5.40 -4.09 -19.26
N PHE A 58 -5.15 -4.37 -17.98
CA PHE A 58 -4.78 -5.72 -17.56
C PHE A 58 -5.96 -6.69 -17.61
N PRO A 59 -5.71 -7.97 -17.95
CA PRO A 59 -6.73 -9.01 -17.90
C PRO A 59 -7.15 -9.28 -16.46
N THR A 60 -8.46 -9.25 -16.20
CA THR A 60 -9.05 -9.44 -14.85
C THR A 60 -10.05 -10.61 -14.82
N LYS A 61 -9.96 -11.53 -15.78
CA LYS A 61 -10.80 -12.72 -15.84
C LYS A 61 -9.90 -13.96 -15.94
N GLY A 62 -10.24 -14.99 -15.19
CA GLY A 62 -9.51 -16.26 -15.22
C GLY A 62 -10.33 -17.38 -14.58
N LYS A 63 -10.05 -18.63 -14.97
CA LYS A 63 -10.78 -19.82 -14.50
C LYS A 63 -10.80 -19.96 -12.98
N TYR A 64 -9.69 -19.65 -12.34
CA TYR A 64 -9.49 -19.80 -10.89
C TYR A 64 -9.64 -18.48 -10.13
N LEU A 65 -10.00 -17.39 -10.81
CA LEU A 65 -10.16 -16.09 -10.17
C LEU A 65 -11.51 -16.03 -9.46
N ILE A 66 -11.50 -15.88 -8.14
CA ILE A 66 -12.70 -15.66 -7.34
C ILE A 66 -12.97 -14.15 -7.22
N GLN A 67 -11.94 -13.38 -6.87
CA GLN A 67 -12.02 -11.92 -6.74
C GLN A 67 -10.81 -11.25 -7.39
N GLY A 68 -11.08 -10.33 -8.31
CA GLY A 68 -10.07 -9.49 -8.97
C GLY A 68 -9.94 -8.10 -8.32
N PRO A 69 -9.35 -7.13 -9.03
CA PRO A 69 -9.25 -5.76 -8.54
C PRO A 69 -10.62 -5.16 -8.20
N GLY A 70 -10.75 -4.56 -7.02
CA GLY A 70 -11.99 -3.94 -6.54
C GLY A 70 -12.13 -3.98 -5.02
N GLU A 71 -11.66 -5.08 -4.42
CA GLU A 71 -11.61 -5.28 -2.96
C GLU A 71 -10.18 -5.11 -2.41
N ASN A 72 -10.02 -5.29 -1.09
CA ASN A 72 -8.74 -5.14 -0.41
C ASN A 72 -7.65 -6.09 -0.96
N ALA A 73 -8.01 -7.30 -1.40
CA ALA A 73 -7.05 -8.28 -1.91
C ALA A 73 -7.60 -9.13 -3.05
N GLY A 74 -6.71 -9.75 -3.82
CA GLY A 74 -7.05 -10.73 -4.86
C GLY A 74 -7.30 -12.10 -4.26
N VAL A 75 -8.24 -12.85 -4.82
CA VAL A 75 -8.64 -14.18 -4.34
C VAL A 75 -8.62 -15.18 -5.48
N MET A 76 -7.95 -16.31 -5.27
CA MET A 76 -7.89 -17.42 -6.22
C MET A 76 -8.31 -18.74 -5.60
N ASP A 77 -9.07 -19.53 -6.35
CA ASP A 77 -9.42 -20.91 -6.02
C ASP A 77 -8.19 -21.82 -6.17
N ILE A 78 -7.89 -22.61 -5.13
CA ILE A 78 -6.79 -23.57 -5.13
C ILE A 78 -7.26 -25.03 -5.05
N GLY A 79 -8.57 -25.29 -5.16
CA GLY A 79 -9.16 -26.61 -5.03
C GLY A 79 -9.53 -26.97 -3.59
N ASP A 80 -10.13 -28.15 -3.41
CA ASP A 80 -10.51 -28.72 -2.11
C ASP A 80 -11.35 -27.81 -1.19
N GLY A 81 -12.13 -26.91 -1.80
CA GLY A 81 -12.94 -25.93 -1.07
C GLY A 81 -12.13 -24.79 -0.45
N LEU A 82 -10.85 -24.65 -0.80
CA LEU A 82 -9.94 -23.62 -0.29
C LEU A 82 -9.68 -22.52 -1.32
N ALA A 83 -9.34 -21.35 -0.81
CA ALA A 83 -8.89 -20.21 -1.59
C ALA A 83 -7.63 -19.58 -0.99
N VAL A 84 -6.81 -19.00 -1.86
CA VAL A 84 -5.69 -18.15 -1.49
C VAL A 84 -6.08 -16.70 -1.69
N VAL A 85 -5.83 -15.90 -0.65
CA VAL A 85 -6.01 -14.44 -0.66
C VAL A 85 -4.63 -13.79 -0.61
N PHE A 86 -4.36 -12.85 -1.50
CA PHE A 86 -3.05 -12.20 -1.54
C PHE A 86 -3.12 -10.77 -2.05
N LYS A 87 -2.19 -9.96 -1.55
CA LYS A 87 -1.98 -8.56 -1.95
C LYS A 87 -0.51 -8.23 -1.74
N ILE A 88 -0.03 -7.22 -2.45
CA ILE A 88 1.28 -6.59 -2.21
C ILE A 88 1.08 -5.08 -2.05
N GLU A 89 1.77 -4.49 -1.07
CA GLU A 89 1.78 -3.06 -0.80
C GLU A 89 3.20 -2.52 -0.73
N SER A 90 3.35 -1.19 -0.76
CA SER A 90 4.63 -0.49 -0.66
C SER A 90 4.62 0.53 0.48
N HIS A 91 5.72 0.65 1.21
CA HIS A 91 5.88 1.63 2.28
C HIS A 91 7.20 2.43 2.16
N ASN A 92 7.56 2.78 0.93
CA ASN A 92 8.86 3.33 0.51
C ASN A 92 9.30 4.58 1.28
N HIS A 93 8.54 5.67 1.15
CA HIS A 93 8.93 6.98 1.68
C HIS A 93 9.07 6.99 3.22
N PRO A 94 8.13 6.41 3.99
CA PRO A 94 8.29 6.29 5.43
C PRO A 94 9.49 5.42 5.82
N SER A 95 9.74 4.32 5.11
CA SER A 95 10.88 3.43 5.37
C SER A 95 12.25 4.06 5.08
N TYR A 96 12.31 5.14 4.29
CA TYR A 96 13.56 5.89 4.12
C TYR A 96 13.86 6.82 5.31
N LEU A 97 12.80 7.42 5.86
CA LEU A 97 12.87 8.38 6.97
C LEU A 97 13.06 7.66 8.31
N GLU A 98 12.19 6.69 8.59
CA GLU A 98 12.20 5.85 9.79
C GLU A 98 12.10 4.38 9.33
N PRO A 99 13.24 3.69 9.16
CA PRO A 99 13.27 2.38 8.51
C PRO A 99 12.55 1.27 9.27
N TYR A 100 12.61 1.26 10.60
CA TYR A 100 12.02 0.18 11.38
C TYR A 100 10.49 0.25 11.36
N GLN A 101 9.94 1.38 11.79
CA GLN A 101 8.51 1.64 11.86
C GLN A 101 7.90 1.68 10.46
N GLY A 102 8.55 2.31 9.49
CA GLY A 102 8.04 2.37 8.12
C GLY A 102 7.84 0.97 7.52
N ALA A 103 8.77 0.06 7.76
CA ALA A 103 8.66 -1.32 7.30
C ALA A 103 7.68 -2.14 8.14
N ALA A 104 7.70 -1.98 9.46
CA ALA A 104 6.80 -2.67 10.39
C ALA A 104 5.32 -2.33 10.11
N THR A 105 5.00 -1.05 9.86
CA THR A 105 3.64 -0.63 9.50
C THR A 105 3.23 -1.12 8.11
N GLY A 106 4.19 -1.34 7.20
CA GLY A 106 3.96 -2.02 5.92
C GLY A 106 3.50 -3.46 6.10
N VAL A 107 4.19 -4.24 6.95
CA VAL A 107 3.75 -5.59 7.32
C VAL A 107 2.38 -5.56 7.99
N GLY A 108 2.16 -4.63 8.93
CA GLY A 108 0.87 -4.49 9.59
C GLY A 108 -0.27 -4.14 8.64
N GLY A 109 -0.05 -3.26 7.66
CA GLY A 109 -1.01 -2.90 6.62
C GLY A 109 -1.44 -4.11 5.80
N ILE A 110 -0.46 -4.79 5.20
CA ILE A 110 -0.75 -5.92 4.32
C ILE A 110 -1.42 -7.09 5.05
N LEU A 111 -1.08 -7.33 6.31
CA LEU A 111 -1.75 -8.34 7.12
C LEU A 111 -3.23 -8.01 7.33
N ARG A 112 -3.56 -6.72 7.58
CA ARG A 112 -4.96 -6.26 7.72
C ARG A 112 -5.76 -6.45 6.44
N ASP A 113 -5.18 -6.17 5.29
CA ASP A 113 -5.86 -6.41 4.02
C ASP A 113 -6.24 -7.87 3.84
N ILE A 114 -5.37 -8.80 4.25
CA ILE A 114 -5.65 -10.23 4.11
C ILE A 114 -6.70 -10.70 5.11
N PHE A 115 -6.56 -10.37 6.40
CA PHE A 115 -7.49 -10.90 7.39
C PHE A 115 -8.89 -10.28 7.33
N THR A 116 -9.01 -9.05 6.80
CA THR A 116 -10.32 -8.41 6.58
C THR A 116 -11.12 -9.08 5.47
N MET A 117 -10.49 -9.87 4.60
CA MET A 117 -11.16 -10.73 3.62
C MET A 117 -11.64 -12.07 4.19
N GLY A 118 -11.48 -12.30 5.50
CA GLY A 118 -11.81 -13.57 6.16
C GLY A 118 -10.73 -14.66 6.01
N ALA A 119 -9.56 -14.32 5.46
CA ALA A 119 -8.45 -15.25 5.30
C ALA A 119 -7.48 -15.20 6.49
N ARG A 120 -6.94 -16.36 6.88
CA ARG A 120 -5.86 -16.42 7.87
C ARG A 120 -4.53 -16.13 7.16
N PRO A 121 -3.78 -15.07 7.51
CA PRO A 121 -2.42 -14.89 7.02
C PRO A 121 -1.54 -16.09 7.37
N VAL A 122 -0.78 -16.60 6.39
CA VAL A 122 0.09 -17.77 6.56
C VAL A 122 1.53 -17.52 6.14
N ALA A 123 1.77 -16.53 5.28
CA ALA A 123 3.10 -16.20 4.81
C ALA A 123 3.19 -14.72 4.41
N VAL A 124 4.32 -14.11 4.74
CA VAL A 124 4.74 -12.80 4.24
C VAL A 124 5.90 -12.98 3.28
N LEU A 125 5.97 -12.14 2.25
CA LEU A 125 7.13 -12.01 1.38
C LEU A 125 7.52 -10.55 1.23
N ASP A 126 8.79 -10.27 1.03
CA ASP A 126 9.31 -8.91 0.87
C ASP A 126 10.06 -8.72 -0.46
N SER A 127 9.80 -7.60 -1.13
CA SER A 127 10.54 -7.15 -2.30
C SER A 127 11.25 -5.85 -1.96
N LEU A 128 12.56 -5.97 -1.75
CA LEU A 128 13.40 -4.91 -1.19
C LEU A 128 14.39 -4.39 -2.24
N ARG A 129 14.49 -3.07 -2.35
CA ARG A 129 15.49 -2.38 -3.19
C ARG A 129 16.20 -1.33 -2.37
N PHE A 130 17.53 -1.43 -2.29
CA PHE A 130 18.37 -0.50 -1.53
C PHE A 130 19.52 0.03 -2.37
N GLY A 131 20.12 1.13 -1.94
CA GLY A 131 21.42 1.54 -2.45
C GLY A 131 22.57 0.65 -1.95
N PRO A 132 23.79 0.79 -2.49
CA PRO A 132 24.96 0.02 -2.07
C PRO A 132 25.25 0.12 -0.56
N LEU A 133 25.65 -1.00 0.06
CA LEU A 133 25.81 -1.13 1.52
C LEU A 133 27.15 -0.60 2.08
N ASP A 134 28.06 -0.19 1.20
CA ASP A 134 29.28 0.55 1.56
C ASP A 134 28.97 1.96 2.08
N LYS A 135 27.81 2.53 1.71
CA LYS A 135 27.29 3.79 2.22
C LYS A 135 26.59 3.60 3.58
N PRO A 136 27.00 4.29 4.65
CA PRO A 136 26.43 4.11 5.99
C PRO A 136 24.91 4.32 6.06
N LYS A 137 24.36 5.32 5.34
CA LYS A 137 22.92 5.58 5.31
C LYS A 137 22.14 4.42 4.68
N ASN A 138 22.62 3.87 3.56
CA ASN A 138 21.97 2.74 2.90
C ASN A 138 21.97 1.50 3.80
N ARG A 139 23.08 1.25 4.49
CA ARG A 139 23.18 0.16 5.47
C ARG A 139 22.17 0.32 6.61
N SER A 140 22.10 1.51 7.21
CA SER A 140 21.14 1.81 8.27
C SER A 140 19.68 1.64 7.81
N VAL A 141 19.35 2.04 6.58
CA VAL A 141 18.01 1.82 6.00
C VAL A 141 17.73 0.32 5.82
N ALA A 142 18.65 -0.42 5.21
CA ALA A 142 18.48 -1.86 4.99
C ALA A 142 18.33 -2.64 6.31
N GLU A 143 19.19 -2.37 7.29
CA GLU A 143 19.13 -3.01 8.62
C GLU A 143 17.82 -2.70 9.34
N GLY A 144 17.40 -1.43 9.34
CA GLY A 144 16.17 -1.03 10.00
C GLY A 144 14.92 -1.60 9.32
N VAL A 145 14.86 -1.63 7.98
CA VAL A 145 13.74 -2.24 7.24
C VAL A 145 13.62 -3.73 7.55
N VAL A 146 14.72 -4.49 7.45
CA VAL A 146 14.70 -5.94 7.76
C VAL A 146 14.32 -6.18 9.21
N SER A 147 14.82 -5.36 10.14
CA SER A 147 14.46 -5.43 11.55
C SER A 147 12.98 -5.12 11.79
N GLY A 148 12.41 -4.14 11.08
CA GLY A 148 11.00 -3.77 11.18
C GLY A 148 10.07 -4.86 10.65
N ILE A 149 10.40 -5.44 9.49
CA ILE A 149 9.66 -6.57 8.91
C ILE A 149 9.69 -7.75 9.88
N SER A 150 10.88 -8.12 10.35
CA SER A 150 11.08 -9.20 11.30
C SER A 150 10.33 -8.96 12.62
N GLY A 151 10.43 -7.75 13.17
CA GLY A 151 9.80 -7.37 14.42
C GLY A 151 8.29 -7.51 14.38
N TYR A 152 7.64 -7.00 13.33
CA TYR A 152 6.18 -7.09 13.21
C TYR A 152 5.73 -8.53 12.90
N GLY A 153 6.34 -9.19 11.91
CA GLY A 153 5.96 -10.54 11.48
C GLY A 153 6.12 -11.58 12.59
N ASN A 154 7.25 -11.56 13.31
CA ASN A 154 7.49 -12.47 14.44
C ASN A 154 6.54 -12.22 15.60
N ALA A 155 6.25 -10.96 15.93
CA ALA A 155 5.31 -10.62 17.01
C ALA A 155 3.86 -11.01 16.66
N PHE A 156 3.46 -10.83 15.39
CA PHE A 156 2.14 -11.20 14.92
C PHE A 156 1.98 -12.73 14.73
N GLY A 157 3.09 -13.44 14.51
CA GLY A 157 3.12 -14.89 14.35
C GLY A 157 2.96 -15.37 12.91
N VAL A 158 3.33 -14.56 11.91
CA VAL A 158 3.30 -14.92 10.48
C VAL A 158 4.72 -14.87 9.92
N PRO A 159 5.23 -15.99 9.37
CA PRO A 159 6.61 -16.05 8.90
C PRO A 159 6.80 -15.27 7.59
N THR A 160 7.90 -14.52 7.50
CA THR A 160 8.45 -14.10 6.21
C THR A 160 9.14 -15.30 5.57
N VAL A 161 8.52 -15.90 4.56
CA VAL A 161 8.96 -17.19 3.99
C VAL A 161 9.94 -17.05 2.83
N GLY A 162 10.12 -15.83 2.32
CA GLY A 162 11.00 -15.55 1.20
C GLY A 162 10.77 -14.15 0.67
N GLY A 163 11.47 -13.80 -0.39
CA GLY A 163 11.44 -12.47 -0.96
C GLY A 163 12.55 -12.29 -1.99
N GLU A 164 12.81 -11.04 -2.34
CA GLU A 164 13.94 -10.65 -3.16
C GLU A 164 14.58 -9.38 -2.63
N VAL A 165 15.90 -9.32 -2.71
CA VAL A 165 16.69 -8.13 -2.38
C VAL A 165 17.59 -7.78 -3.57
N TYR A 166 17.62 -6.50 -3.92
CA TYR A 166 18.48 -6.02 -4.99
C TYR A 166 19.10 -4.66 -4.63
N PHE A 167 20.36 -4.48 -5.00
CA PHE A 167 21.16 -3.32 -4.66
C PHE A 167 21.56 -2.55 -5.91
N HIS A 168 21.26 -1.25 -5.95
CA HIS A 168 21.68 -0.37 -7.05
C HIS A 168 21.69 1.08 -6.61
N ASP A 169 22.63 1.88 -7.14
CA ASP A 169 22.83 3.27 -6.71
C ASP A 169 21.58 4.15 -6.78
N CYS A 170 20.71 3.91 -7.79
CA CYS A 170 19.47 4.66 -7.96
C CYS A 170 18.49 4.57 -6.78
N TYR A 171 18.62 3.55 -5.92
CA TYR A 171 17.76 3.36 -4.75
C TYR A 171 18.32 4.00 -3.47
N SER A 172 19.46 4.70 -3.53
CA SER A 172 20.08 5.29 -2.31
C SER A 172 19.23 6.38 -1.65
N GLN A 173 18.41 7.11 -2.43
CA GLN A 173 17.54 8.18 -1.93
C GLN A 173 16.07 7.77 -1.88
N ASN A 174 15.70 6.69 -2.56
CA ASN A 174 14.34 6.20 -2.63
C ASN A 174 14.36 4.66 -2.64
N PRO A 175 14.51 4.02 -1.47
CA PRO A 175 14.44 2.57 -1.36
C PRO A 175 13.02 2.10 -1.70
N LEU A 176 12.90 0.90 -2.26
CA LEU A 176 11.61 0.25 -2.43
C LEU A 176 11.45 -0.81 -1.34
N VAL A 177 10.36 -0.69 -0.58
CA VAL A 177 10.01 -1.58 0.51
C VAL A 177 8.59 -2.06 0.25
N ASN A 178 8.50 -3.17 -0.45
CA ASN A 178 7.25 -3.81 -0.78
C ASN A 178 7.06 -5.07 0.07
N VAL A 179 5.86 -5.25 0.61
CA VAL A 179 5.51 -6.43 1.41
C VAL A 179 4.26 -7.05 0.82
N CYS A 180 4.32 -8.36 0.60
CA CYS A 180 3.22 -9.21 0.16
C CYS A 180 2.78 -10.08 1.34
N CYS A 181 1.48 -10.32 1.45
CA CYS A 181 0.96 -11.32 2.37
C CYS A 181 0.08 -12.30 1.60
N VAL A 182 0.19 -13.57 1.98
CA VAL A 182 -0.63 -14.68 1.50
C VAL A 182 -1.42 -15.22 2.67
N GLY A 183 -2.73 -15.37 2.48
CA GLY A 183 -3.66 -15.97 3.41
C GLY A 183 -4.42 -17.13 2.80
N LEU A 184 -4.95 -17.99 3.68
CA LEU A 184 -5.81 -19.11 3.32
C LEU A 184 -7.21 -18.91 3.91
N ALA A 185 -8.23 -19.22 3.12
CA ALA A 185 -9.62 -19.19 3.53
C ALA A 185 -10.37 -20.42 2.99
N GLU A 186 -11.41 -20.86 3.69
CA GLU A 186 -12.46 -21.68 3.09
C GLU A 186 -13.23 -20.80 2.09
N LYS A 187 -13.55 -21.34 0.92
CA LYS A 187 -14.12 -20.57 -0.20
C LYS A 187 -15.46 -19.92 0.12
N ASP A 188 -16.24 -20.53 1.01
CA ASP A 188 -17.56 -20.05 1.47
C ASP A 188 -17.48 -19.07 2.66
N ARG A 189 -16.28 -18.78 3.18
CA ARG A 189 -16.04 -17.86 4.31
C ARG A 189 -15.32 -16.57 3.93
N ILE A 190 -15.13 -16.34 2.63
CA ILE A 190 -14.47 -15.13 2.13
C ILE A 190 -15.44 -13.96 2.20
N PHE A 191 -14.98 -12.85 2.77
CA PHE A 191 -15.72 -11.58 2.74
C PHE A 191 -15.37 -10.87 1.44
N LEU A 192 -16.36 -10.74 0.56
CA LEU A 192 -16.29 -10.05 -0.72
C LEU A 192 -17.24 -8.86 -0.73
#